data_AF-A0A540X4L0-F1
#
_entry.id   AF-A0A540X4L0-F1
#
_cell.length_a   1.000
_cell.length_b   1.000
_cell.length_c   1.000
_cell.angle_alpha   90.00
_cell.angle_beta   90.00
_cell.angle_gamma   90.00
#
_symmetry.space_group_name_H-M   'P 1'
#
loop_
_entity.id
_entity.type
_entity.pdbx_description
1 polymer ?
#
loop_
_entity_poly.entity_id
_entity_poly.type
_entity_poly.pdbx_seq_one_letter_code
_entity_poly.pdbx_strand_id
1 'polypeptide(L)'
;MARKRIGELLLEQRAISVAQLEAGLAAHRKSGQRLGATLIAQGAITEATLSSALSQALGMPQVDLAAVTPEWAAVHMLRPRFCEQHDLFPIALESVGGRRQLVVAMSDPLNVPAVEEIEFTTGLKVSVRVAALSAVRGAILRYYHKVPVAPASGTAAKPAPSARARPIAAPAVKPAASAPPPGEDEDEVIVGEELPPGETTQRTSLAELIRTREEQRKQKREQAAAKPKPASGGGVLDDLDYLFGQAREDPDRVEELERKFWALMRIMARKGLLSNEEFSRELDDEGEDKGG
;
A
#
# COMPACT_ATOMS: atom_id res chain seq x y z
N MET A 1 6.15 20.52 -22.07
CA MET A 1 4.77 20.23 -22.51
C MET A 1 4.02 19.66 -21.32
N ALA A 2 2.80 20.12 -21.05
CA ALA A 2 1.99 19.58 -19.96
C ALA A 2 1.68 18.10 -20.21
N ARG A 3 1.88 17.24 -19.21
CA ARG A 3 1.54 15.82 -19.25
C ARG A 3 0.03 15.70 -19.47
N LYS A 4 -0.40 15.13 -20.59
CA LYS A 4 -1.84 14.91 -20.87
C LYS A 4 -2.44 14.02 -19.78
N ARG A 5 -3.65 14.35 -19.32
CA ARG A 5 -4.32 13.56 -18.28
C ARG A 5 -4.79 12.23 -18.87
N ILE A 6 -4.79 11.17 -18.07
CA ILE A 6 -5.25 9.84 -18.51
C ILE A 6 -6.68 9.89 -19.04
N GLY A 7 -7.58 10.63 -18.38
CA GLY A 7 -8.96 10.79 -18.84
C GLY A 7 -9.07 11.43 -20.23
N GLU A 8 -8.24 12.43 -20.52
CA GLU A 8 -8.19 13.09 -21.83
C GLU A 8 -7.62 12.15 -22.90
N LEU A 9 -6.56 11.39 -22.57
CA LEU A 9 -6.00 10.39 -23.48
C LEU A 9 -7.01 9.28 -23.82
N LEU A 10 -7.78 8.82 -22.85
CA LEU A 10 -8.83 7.82 -23.08
C LEU A 10 -9.97 8.38 -23.95
N LEU A 11 -10.29 9.66 -23.84
CA LEU A 11 -11.25 10.34 -24.74
C LEU A 11 -10.68 10.48 -26.16
N GLU A 12 -9.42 10.90 -26.30
CA GLU A 12 -8.73 11.03 -27.59
C GLU A 12 -8.66 9.69 -28.33
N GLN A 13 -8.39 8.61 -27.60
CA GLN A 13 -8.38 7.24 -28.13
C GLN A 13 -9.78 6.67 -28.41
N ARG A 14 -10.84 7.44 -28.12
CA ARG A 14 -12.26 7.01 -28.19
C ARG A 14 -12.54 5.73 -27.38
N ALA A 15 -11.74 5.50 -26.34
CA ALA A 15 -11.91 4.37 -25.43
C ALA A 15 -13.10 4.59 -24.48
N ILE A 16 -13.38 5.85 -24.13
CA ILE A 16 -14.50 6.25 -23.28
C ILE A 16 -15.26 7.44 -23.89
N SER A 17 -16.50 7.61 -23.46
CA SER A 17 -17.27 8.84 -23.69
C SER A 17 -17.08 9.85 -22.55
N VAL A 18 -17.42 11.11 -22.79
CA VAL A 18 -17.39 12.17 -21.76
C VAL A 18 -18.28 11.80 -20.57
N ALA A 19 -19.48 11.26 -20.83
CA ALA A 19 -20.39 10.81 -19.79
C ALA A 19 -19.80 9.66 -18.94
N GLN A 20 -19.08 8.72 -19.56
CA GLN A 20 -18.38 7.65 -18.83
C GLN A 20 -17.22 8.19 -17.99
N LEU A 21 -16.48 9.17 -18.51
CA LEU A 21 -15.41 9.82 -17.74
C LEU A 21 -15.96 10.55 -16.51
N GLU A 22 -17.05 11.31 -16.66
CA GLU A 22 -17.71 12.00 -15.56
C GLU A 22 -18.25 11.04 -14.51
N ALA A 23 -18.91 9.95 -14.94
CA ALA A 23 -19.37 8.90 -14.05
C ALA A 23 -18.22 8.21 -13.31
N GLY A 24 -17.10 7.96 -14.00
CA GLY A 24 -15.88 7.42 -13.43
C GLY A 24 -15.25 8.36 -12.39
N LEU A 25 -15.18 9.66 -12.68
CA LEU A 25 -14.68 10.68 -11.74
C LEU A 25 -15.56 10.80 -10.50
N ALA A 26 -16.89 10.76 -10.67
CA ALA A 26 -17.82 10.78 -9.55
C ALA A 26 -17.67 9.55 -8.64
N ALA A 27 -17.49 8.36 -9.23
CA ALA A 27 -17.26 7.13 -8.48
C ALA A 27 -15.85 7.08 -7.84
N HIS A 28 -14.83 7.61 -8.51
CA HIS A 28 -13.48 7.77 -7.97
C HIS A 28 -13.51 8.62 -6.69
N ARG A 29 -14.17 9.78 -6.73
CA ARG A 29 -14.32 10.68 -5.56
C ARG A 29 -15.02 10.01 -4.38
N LYS A 30 -15.98 9.13 -4.63
CA LYS A 30 -16.71 8.40 -3.58
C LYS A 30 -15.93 7.24 -3.00
N SER A 31 -15.17 6.53 -3.83
CA SER A 31 -14.48 5.29 -3.44
C SER A 31 -13.05 5.52 -2.95
N GLY A 32 -12.41 6.62 -3.34
CA GLY A 32 -10.98 6.88 -3.13
C GLY A 32 -10.06 5.97 -3.98
N GLN A 33 -10.61 5.06 -4.77
CA GLN A 33 -9.86 4.13 -5.62
C GLN A 33 -9.38 4.81 -6.89
N ARG A 34 -8.24 4.41 -7.48
CA ARG A 34 -7.71 5.03 -8.71
C ARG A 34 -8.76 5.08 -9.84
N LEU A 35 -8.77 6.17 -10.60
CA LEU A 35 -9.72 6.39 -11.70
C LEU A 35 -9.73 5.24 -12.71
N GLY A 36 -8.55 4.73 -13.10
CA GLY A 36 -8.44 3.61 -14.03
C GLY A 36 -9.12 2.33 -13.51
N ALA A 37 -8.89 1.98 -12.24
CA ALA A 37 -9.53 0.82 -11.60
C ALA A 37 -11.06 0.99 -11.53
N THR A 38 -11.52 2.22 -11.27
CA THR A 38 -12.95 2.55 -11.24
C THR A 38 -13.60 2.38 -12.62
N LEU A 39 -12.94 2.86 -13.68
CA LEU A 39 -13.43 2.75 -15.06
C LEU A 39 -13.46 1.28 -15.54
N ILE A 40 -12.51 0.45 -15.12
CA ILE A 40 -12.53 -1.00 -15.41
C ILE A 40 -13.70 -1.66 -14.67
N ALA A 41 -13.89 -1.36 -13.37
CA ALA A 41 -14.97 -1.94 -12.57
C ALA A 41 -16.37 -1.58 -13.12
N GLN A 42 -16.51 -0.40 -13.73
CA GLN A 42 -17.74 0.03 -14.42
C GLN A 42 -17.89 -0.56 -15.83
N GLY A 43 -16.91 -1.32 -16.32
CA GLY A 43 -16.89 -1.89 -17.67
C GLY A 43 -16.69 -0.85 -18.78
N ALA A 44 -16.23 0.36 -18.45
CA ALA A 44 -16.01 1.43 -19.42
C ALA A 44 -14.75 1.21 -20.26
N ILE A 45 -13.71 0.60 -19.67
CA ILE A 45 -12.44 0.29 -20.35
C ILE A 45 -11.94 -1.11 -20.00
N THR A 46 -11.04 -1.63 -20.83
CA THR A 46 -10.29 -2.86 -20.53
C THR A 46 -8.94 -2.54 -19.88
N GLU A 47 -8.34 -3.51 -19.20
CA GLU A 47 -6.98 -3.37 -18.64
C GLU A 47 -5.91 -3.12 -19.71
N ALA A 48 -6.06 -3.71 -20.89
CA ALA A 48 -5.16 -3.49 -22.02
C ALA A 48 -5.23 -2.03 -22.50
N THR A 49 -6.43 -1.46 -22.56
CA THR A 49 -6.63 -0.05 -22.90
C THR A 49 -6.02 0.87 -21.85
N LEU A 50 -6.21 0.56 -20.56
CA LEU A 50 -5.64 1.34 -19.47
C LEU A 50 -4.10 1.33 -19.48
N SER A 51 -3.50 0.15 -19.63
CA SER A 51 -2.03 0.02 -19.69
C SER A 51 -1.42 0.74 -20.89
N SER A 52 -2.08 0.70 -22.06
CA SER A 52 -1.65 1.46 -23.23
C SER A 52 -1.75 2.97 -23.03
N ALA A 53 -2.86 3.45 -22.44
CA ALA A 53 -3.04 4.86 -22.12
C ALA A 53 -1.99 5.35 -21.10
N LEU A 54 -1.69 4.54 -20.07
CA LEU A 54 -0.62 4.83 -19.09
C LEU A 54 0.76 4.88 -19.76
N SER A 55 1.08 3.91 -20.62
CA SER A 55 2.33 3.90 -21.37
C SER A 55 2.54 5.21 -22.15
N GLN A 56 1.50 5.66 -22.86
CA GLN A 56 1.54 6.92 -23.62
C GLN A 56 1.61 8.17 -22.72
N ALA A 57 0.84 8.21 -21.64
CA ALA A 57 0.80 9.34 -20.70
C ALA A 57 2.13 9.55 -19.97
N LEU A 58 2.83 8.44 -19.68
CA LEU A 58 4.03 8.45 -18.86
C LEU A 58 5.32 8.32 -19.69
N GLY A 59 5.21 8.02 -20.99
CA GLY A 59 6.37 7.76 -21.85
C GLY A 59 7.12 6.48 -21.45
N MET A 60 6.44 5.52 -20.82
CA MET A 60 7.03 4.29 -20.31
C MET A 60 6.69 3.11 -21.23
N PRO A 61 7.60 2.16 -21.48
CA PRO A 61 7.31 1.04 -22.38
C PRO A 61 6.29 0.09 -21.74
N GLN A 62 5.35 -0.38 -22.56
CA GLN A 62 4.43 -1.45 -22.16
C GLN A 62 5.09 -2.82 -22.39
N VAL A 63 4.79 -3.78 -21.51
CA VAL A 63 5.28 -5.16 -21.63
C VAL A 63 4.12 -6.14 -21.49
N ASP A 64 4.13 -7.20 -22.30
CA ASP A 64 3.23 -8.34 -22.18
C ASP A 64 3.93 -9.49 -21.44
N LEU A 65 3.53 -9.72 -20.19
CA LEU A 65 4.08 -10.78 -19.34
C LEU A 65 3.68 -12.18 -19.78
N ALA A 66 2.70 -12.34 -20.67
CA ALA A 66 2.35 -13.64 -21.24
C ALA A 66 3.34 -14.09 -22.32
N ALA A 67 3.93 -13.13 -23.06
CA ALA A 67 4.86 -13.38 -24.16
C ALA A 67 6.33 -13.40 -23.71
N VAL A 68 6.67 -12.69 -22.62
CA VAL A 68 8.05 -12.59 -22.13
C VAL A 68 8.38 -13.74 -21.18
N THR A 69 9.57 -14.32 -21.33
CA THR A 69 10.12 -15.28 -20.36
C THR A 69 10.99 -14.52 -19.35
N PRO A 70 10.58 -14.44 -18.06
CA PRO A 70 11.35 -13.76 -17.03
C PRO A 70 12.64 -14.49 -16.68
N GLU A 71 13.68 -13.72 -16.32
CA GLU A 71 14.92 -14.26 -15.79
C GLU A 71 14.75 -14.65 -14.32
N TRP A 72 15.06 -15.91 -13.99
CA TRP A 72 15.00 -16.38 -12.61
C TRP A 72 15.86 -15.53 -11.66
N ALA A 73 16.99 -15.01 -12.12
CA ALA A 73 17.83 -14.12 -11.31
C ALA A 73 17.07 -12.89 -10.82
N ALA A 74 16.24 -12.28 -11.67
CA ALA A 74 15.40 -11.13 -11.32
C ALA A 74 14.24 -11.54 -10.39
N VAL A 75 13.58 -12.66 -10.68
CA VAL A 75 12.46 -13.18 -9.89
C VAL A 75 12.84 -13.43 -8.43
N HIS A 76 14.04 -13.96 -8.19
CA HIS A 76 14.51 -14.24 -6.83
C HIS A 76 14.95 -12.99 -6.05
N MET A 77 15.07 -11.82 -6.68
CA MET A 77 15.45 -10.58 -5.99
C MET A 77 14.33 -10.00 -5.14
N LEU A 78 13.08 -10.21 -5.55
CA LEU A 78 11.90 -9.67 -4.86
C LEU A 78 11.10 -10.77 -4.19
N ARG A 79 10.60 -10.47 -2.99
CA ARG A 79 9.75 -11.41 -2.24
C ARG A 79 8.35 -11.46 -2.86
N PRO A 80 7.68 -12.64 -2.88
CA PRO A 80 6.34 -12.77 -3.43
C PRO A 80 5.32 -11.81 -2.81
N ARG A 81 5.32 -11.69 -1.48
CA ARG A 81 4.39 -10.80 -0.75
C ARG A 81 4.53 -9.33 -1.16
N PHE A 82 5.76 -8.88 -1.41
CA PHE A 82 6.00 -7.51 -1.86
C PHE A 82 5.45 -7.31 -3.28
N CYS A 83 5.67 -8.28 -4.18
CA CYS A 83 5.12 -8.26 -5.53
C CYS A 83 3.58 -8.22 -5.54
N GLU A 84 2.94 -8.99 -4.66
CA GLU A 84 1.48 -9.02 -4.51
C GLU A 84 0.91 -7.72 -3.95
N GLN A 85 1.55 -7.17 -2.92
CA GLN A 85 1.07 -5.95 -2.26
C GLN A 85 1.15 -4.73 -3.16
N HIS A 86 2.18 -4.65 -4.00
CA HIS A 86 2.41 -3.51 -4.89
C HIS A 86 1.99 -3.77 -6.34
N ASP A 87 1.37 -4.91 -6.63
CA ASP A 87 0.97 -5.36 -7.97
C ASP A 87 2.10 -5.13 -9.01
N LEU A 88 3.26 -5.73 -8.74
CA LEU A 88 4.44 -5.66 -9.60
C LEU A 88 5.13 -7.01 -9.78
N PHE A 89 5.93 -7.15 -10.82
CA PHE A 89 6.65 -8.38 -11.13
C PHE A 89 8.02 -8.10 -11.77
N PRO A 90 9.14 -8.60 -11.19
CA PRO A 90 10.47 -8.45 -11.78
C PRO A 90 10.63 -9.33 -13.03
N ILE A 91 11.17 -8.75 -14.10
CA ILE A 91 11.26 -9.40 -15.42
C ILE A 91 12.69 -9.86 -15.72
N ALA A 92 13.66 -8.96 -15.64
CA ALA A 92 15.02 -9.19 -16.12
C ALA A 92 16.03 -8.27 -15.46
N LEU A 93 17.31 -8.63 -15.54
CA LEU A 93 18.44 -7.80 -15.15
C LEU A 93 19.18 -7.34 -16.41
N GLU A 94 18.97 -6.08 -16.78
CA GLU A 94 19.65 -5.47 -17.92
C GLU A 94 20.95 -4.80 -17.46
N SER A 95 21.96 -4.76 -18.35
CA SER A 95 23.15 -3.93 -18.13
C SER A 95 23.18 -2.80 -19.15
N VAL A 96 23.14 -1.57 -18.67
CA VAL A 96 23.17 -0.36 -19.48
C VAL A 96 24.34 0.50 -19.03
N GLY A 97 25.28 0.78 -19.94
CA GLY A 97 26.45 1.61 -19.65
C GLY A 97 27.35 1.06 -18.53
N GLY A 98 27.45 -0.26 -18.39
CA GLY A 98 28.27 -0.91 -17.36
C GLY A 98 27.62 -0.96 -15.97
N ARG A 99 26.39 -0.47 -15.81
CA ARG A 99 25.60 -0.59 -14.57
C ARG A 99 24.47 -1.59 -14.75
N ARG A 100 24.13 -2.32 -13.68
CA ARG A 100 23.01 -3.27 -13.68
C ARG A 100 21.72 -2.54 -13.28
N GLN A 101 20.64 -2.83 -14.00
CA GLN A 101 19.30 -2.31 -13.72
C GLN A 101 18.30 -3.46 -13.65
N LEU A 102 17.36 -3.38 -12.71
CA LEU A 102 16.28 -4.34 -12.57
C LEU A 102 15.07 -3.85 -13.38
N VAL A 103 14.63 -4.63 -14.36
CA VAL A 103 13.42 -4.36 -15.13
C VAL A 103 12.23 -4.91 -14.37
N VAL A 104 11.25 -4.06 -14.09
CA VAL A 104 10.06 -4.42 -13.31
C VAL A 104 8.80 -4.04 -14.09
N ALA A 105 7.90 -5.01 -14.28
CA ALA A 105 6.54 -4.76 -14.74
C ALA A 105 5.68 -4.31 -13.57
N MET A 106 4.98 -3.20 -13.72
CA MET A 106 4.06 -2.67 -12.69
C MET A 106 2.70 -2.42 -13.32
N SER A 107 1.62 -2.73 -12.58
CA SER A 107 0.28 -2.30 -12.99
C SER A 107 0.08 -0.80 -12.75
N ASP A 108 0.70 -0.28 -11.68
CA ASP A 108 0.66 1.12 -11.30
C ASP A 108 2.07 1.73 -11.30
N PRO A 109 2.52 2.28 -12.44
CA PRO A 109 3.84 2.89 -12.56
C PRO A 109 4.00 4.21 -11.77
N LEU A 110 2.93 4.75 -11.19
CA LEU A 110 2.97 5.94 -10.35
C LEU A 110 3.23 5.62 -8.87
N ASN A 111 3.38 4.35 -8.52
CA ASN A 111 3.74 3.93 -7.17
C ASN A 111 5.25 4.15 -6.92
N VAL A 112 5.65 5.42 -6.81
CA VAL A 112 7.04 5.84 -6.53
C VAL A 112 7.62 5.18 -5.27
N PRO A 113 6.89 5.07 -4.14
CA PRO A 113 7.42 4.41 -2.95
C PRO A 113 7.83 2.96 -3.19
N ALA A 114 7.07 2.22 -4.00
CA ALA A 114 7.41 0.84 -4.35
C ALA A 114 8.71 0.76 -5.17
N VAL A 115 8.92 1.71 -6.09
CA VAL A 115 10.15 1.78 -6.90
C VAL A 115 11.34 2.09 -6.00
N GLU A 116 11.22 3.08 -5.11
CA GLU A 116 12.27 3.48 -4.17
C GLU A 116 12.65 2.33 -3.22
N GLU A 117 11.65 1.59 -2.71
CA GLU A 117 11.89 0.44 -1.84
C GLU A 117 12.63 -0.69 -2.58
N ILE A 118 12.31 -0.93 -3.85
CA ILE A 118 13.06 -1.88 -4.69
C ILE A 118 14.49 -1.40 -4.88
N GLU A 119 14.70 -0.13 -5.24
CA GLU A 119 16.04 0.44 -5.43
C GLU A 119 16.87 0.32 -4.15
N PHE A 120 16.27 0.63 -3.00
CA PHE A 120 16.90 0.53 -1.68
C PHE A 120 17.26 -0.92 -1.32
N THR A 121 16.33 -1.85 -1.50
CA THR A 121 16.52 -3.25 -1.09
C THR A 121 17.48 -3.98 -2.02
N THR A 122 17.44 -3.70 -3.32
CA THR A 122 18.27 -4.39 -4.32
C THR A 122 19.60 -3.70 -4.60
N GLY A 123 19.73 -2.42 -4.27
CA GLY A 123 20.87 -1.57 -4.63
C GLY A 123 20.99 -1.33 -6.14
N LEU A 124 19.98 -1.68 -6.93
CA LEU A 124 19.96 -1.55 -8.38
C LEU A 124 19.02 -0.42 -8.80
N LYS A 125 19.32 0.20 -9.95
CA LYS A 125 18.36 1.11 -10.58
C LYS A 125 17.20 0.34 -11.19
N VAL A 126 15.99 0.86 -11.04
CA VAL A 126 14.78 0.19 -11.53
C VAL A 126 14.34 0.79 -12.86
N SER A 127 14.17 -0.07 -13.87
CA SER A 127 13.55 0.29 -15.14
C SER A 127 12.09 -0.18 -15.14
N VAL A 128 11.17 0.76 -14.99
CA VAL A 128 9.74 0.47 -14.94
C VAL A 128 9.19 0.18 -16.34
N ARG A 129 8.35 -0.84 -16.43
CA ARG A 129 7.55 -1.20 -17.60
C ARG A 129 6.08 -1.29 -17.18
N VAL A 130 5.18 -0.80 -18.02
CA VAL A 130 3.73 -0.84 -17.72
C VAL A 130 3.16 -2.19 -18.16
N ALA A 131 2.39 -2.84 -17.30
CA ALA A 131 1.71 -4.09 -17.61
C ALA A 131 0.24 -4.06 -17.14
N ALA A 132 -0.59 -4.92 -17.70
CA ALA A 132 -1.96 -5.12 -17.21
C ALA A 132 -1.95 -5.78 -15.82
N LEU A 133 -2.89 -5.42 -14.95
CA LEU A 133 -2.99 -5.93 -13.58
C LEU A 133 -3.16 -7.47 -13.56
N SER A 134 -4.06 -7.98 -14.40
CA SER A 134 -4.27 -9.42 -14.57
C SER A 134 -3.01 -10.16 -15.02
N ALA A 135 -2.21 -9.56 -15.91
CA ALA A 135 -0.96 -10.13 -16.39
C ALA A 135 0.09 -10.21 -15.27
N VAL A 136 0.20 -9.16 -14.45
CA VAL A 136 1.10 -9.13 -13.29
C VAL A 136 0.71 -10.20 -12.26
N ARG A 137 -0.56 -10.24 -11.86
CA ARG A 137 -1.05 -11.24 -10.90
C ARG A 137 -0.92 -12.66 -11.42
N GLY A 138 -1.19 -12.87 -12.71
CA GLY A 138 -0.97 -14.15 -13.38
C GLY A 138 0.50 -14.57 -13.36
N ALA A 139 1.43 -13.65 -13.59
CA ALA A 139 2.86 -13.92 -13.51
C ALA A 139 3.29 -14.28 -12.08
N ILE A 140 2.83 -13.54 -11.07
CA ILE A 140 3.12 -13.83 -9.65
C ILE A 140 2.67 -15.26 -9.30
N LEU A 141 1.43 -15.62 -9.64
CA LEU A 141 0.88 -16.96 -9.38
C LEU A 141 1.69 -18.06 -10.09
N ARG A 142 2.09 -17.82 -11.34
CA ARG A 142 2.84 -18.79 -12.15
C ARG A 142 4.26 -19.00 -11.64
N TYR A 143 4.98 -17.93 -11.32
CA TYR A 143 6.42 -18.00 -11.03
C TYR A 143 6.74 -18.15 -9.53
N TYR A 144 5.98 -17.52 -8.64
CA TYR A 144 6.20 -17.65 -7.19
C TYR A 144 5.43 -18.83 -6.58
N HIS A 145 4.18 -19.03 -6.98
CA HIS A 145 3.31 -20.06 -6.41
C HIS A 145 3.24 -21.34 -7.23
N LYS A 146 3.88 -21.37 -8.41
CA LYS A 146 3.87 -22.51 -9.34
C LYS A 146 2.45 -22.99 -9.69
N VAL A 147 1.46 -22.10 -9.60
CA VAL A 147 0.08 -22.40 -9.96
C VAL A 147 -0.05 -22.28 -11.48
N PRO A 148 -0.52 -23.31 -12.19
CA PRO A 148 -0.81 -23.20 -13.61
C PRO A 148 -1.99 -22.23 -13.81
N VAL A 149 -1.68 -21.02 -14.24
CA VAL A 149 -2.69 -20.03 -14.63
C VAL A 149 -3.08 -20.33 -16.08
N ALA A 150 -4.36 -20.62 -16.33
CA ALA A 150 -4.86 -20.71 -17.70
C ALA A 150 -4.71 -19.33 -18.37
N PRO A 151 -4.20 -19.25 -19.62
CA PRO A 151 -4.04 -17.97 -20.29
C PRO A 151 -5.43 -17.33 -20.50
N ALA A 152 -5.69 -16.24 -19.79
CA ALA A 152 -6.87 -15.41 -20.02
C ALA A 152 -6.69 -14.68 -21.36
N SER A 153 -7.13 -15.36 -22.43
CA SER A 153 -7.27 -14.81 -23.78
C SER A 153 -8.27 -13.66 -23.76
N GLY A 154 -7.78 -12.43 -23.91
CA GLY A 154 -8.57 -11.26 -24.23
C GLY A 154 -8.25 -10.77 -25.65
N THR A 155 -8.94 -11.30 -26.65
CA THR A 155 -9.16 -10.67 -27.97
C THR A 155 -10.37 -11.34 -28.65
N ALA A 156 -11.20 -10.53 -29.28
CA ALA A 156 -12.59 -10.83 -29.61
C ALA A 156 -12.82 -11.66 -30.90
N ALA A 157 -13.93 -12.41 -30.86
CA ALA A 157 -14.89 -12.74 -31.91
C ALA A 157 -14.56 -13.75 -33.04
N LYS A 158 -15.22 -14.92 -32.95
CA LYS A 158 -16.09 -15.47 -34.02
C LYS A 158 -17.12 -16.44 -33.40
N PRO A 159 -18.45 -16.30 -33.64
CA PRO A 159 -19.43 -17.22 -33.08
C PRO A 159 -19.77 -18.38 -34.02
N ALA A 160 -19.98 -19.55 -33.39
CA ALA A 160 -20.75 -20.74 -33.83
C ALA A 160 -20.16 -21.65 -34.94
N PRO A 161 -20.57 -22.95 -35.04
CA PRO A 161 -21.65 -23.63 -34.30
C PRO A 161 -21.32 -25.00 -33.67
N SER A 162 -22.14 -25.36 -32.67
CA SER A 162 -22.74 -26.66 -32.36
C SER A 162 -21.99 -27.95 -32.74
N ALA A 163 -21.61 -28.76 -31.74
CA ALA A 163 -21.89 -30.19 -31.78
C ALA A 163 -21.76 -30.87 -30.40
N ARG A 164 -22.90 -31.41 -29.97
CA ARG A 164 -23.09 -32.72 -29.33
C ARG A 164 -22.77 -32.91 -27.84
N ALA A 165 -23.88 -32.93 -27.11
CA ALA A 165 -24.12 -33.64 -25.85
C ALA A 165 -23.91 -35.17 -25.95
N ARG A 166 -23.44 -35.76 -24.84
CA ARG A 166 -23.87 -37.03 -24.19
C ARG A 166 -22.81 -37.48 -23.16
N PRO A 167 -23.12 -38.34 -22.17
CA PRO A 167 -24.04 -38.07 -21.06
C PRO A 167 -23.38 -38.37 -19.69
N ILE A 168 -24.15 -38.09 -18.65
CA ILE A 168 -23.91 -38.29 -17.21
C ILE A 168 -23.62 -39.76 -16.87
N ALA A 169 -22.64 -40.00 -16.01
CA ALA A 169 -22.53 -41.21 -15.19
C ALA A 169 -22.04 -40.86 -13.78
N ALA A 170 -22.98 -40.92 -12.81
CA ALA A 170 -22.69 -41.05 -11.38
C ALA A 170 -22.39 -42.54 -11.07
N PRO A 171 -21.74 -42.83 -9.93
CA PRO A 171 -22.52 -43.42 -8.82
C PRO A 171 -22.07 -42.85 -7.46
N ALA A 172 -23.00 -42.41 -6.61
CA ALA A 172 -23.68 -43.20 -5.57
C ALA A 172 -23.06 -42.97 -4.17
N VAL A 173 -23.87 -42.31 -3.34
CA VAL A 173 -23.73 -42.07 -1.90
C VAL A 173 -24.09 -43.35 -1.14
N LYS A 174 -23.39 -43.65 -0.03
CA LYS A 174 -24.03 -44.15 1.20
C LYS A 174 -23.26 -43.69 2.46
N PRO A 175 -23.97 -43.33 3.55
CA PRO A 175 -23.41 -42.78 4.80
C PRO A 175 -23.37 -43.83 5.94
N ALA A 176 -22.47 -43.64 6.92
CA ALA A 176 -22.50 -44.21 8.27
C ALA A 176 -21.58 -43.34 9.15
N ALA A 177 -22.07 -42.60 10.17
CA ALA A 177 -22.25 -43.04 11.57
C ALA A 177 -20.94 -43.59 12.18
N SER A 178 -20.44 -43.25 13.37
CA SER A 178 -20.92 -42.55 14.56
C SER A 178 -19.73 -42.31 15.50
N ALA A 179 -19.78 -41.27 16.34
CA ALA A 179 -18.90 -41.10 17.53
C ALA A 179 -19.13 -42.23 18.57
N PRO A 180 -18.24 -42.48 19.57
CA PRO A 180 -18.00 -41.57 20.72
C PRO A 180 -16.54 -41.52 21.29
N PRO A 181 -16.22 -40.55 22.19
CA PRO A 181 -15.04 -40.53 23.09
C PRO A 181 -15.35 -41.36 24.39
N PRO A 182 -14.54 -41.42 25.50
CA PRO A 182 -13.42 -40.58 25.96
C PRO A 182 -12.23 -41.31 26.67
N GLY A 183 -11.23 -40.54 27.09
CA GLY A 183 -10.22 -40.83 28.14
C GLY A 183 -9.43 -39.52 28.34
N GLU A 184 -9.58 -38.75 29.42
CA GLU A 184 -9.20 -38.99 30.84
C GLU A 184 -7.72 -39.36 30.99
N ASP A 185 -6.93 -38.34 31.39
CA ASP A 185 -5.71 -38.36 32.22
C ASP A 185 -5.41 -36.86 32.52
N GLU A 186 -5.88 -36.35 33.66
CA GLU A 186 -5.14 -36.13 34.92
C GLU A 186 -4.24 -34.87 34.94
N ASP A 187 -4.82 -33.82 35.55
CA ASP A 187 -4.28 -32.85 36.51
C ASP A 187 -2.78 -32.49 36.52
N GLU A 188 -2.50 -31.21 36.25
CA GLU A 188 -1.48 -30.46 37.02
C GLU A 188 -2.05 -29.08 37.43
N VAL A 189 -2.43 -29.02 38.70
CA VAL A 189 -2.79 -27.81 39.44
C VAL A 189 -1.50 -27.25 40.05
N ILE A 190 -1.09 -26.04 39.64
CA ILE A 190 -0.06 -25.28 40.37
C ILE A 190 -0.74 -24.10 41.06
N VAL A 191 -0.93 -24.26 42.37
CA VAL A 191 -1.39 -23.23 43.31
C VAL A 191 -0.19 -22.68 44.07
N GLY A 192 -0.03 -21.36 44.00
CA GLY A 192 0.32 -20.48 45.13
C GLY A 192 1.76 -20.50 45.65
N GLU A 193 2.49 -19.42 45.38
CA GLU A 193 3.53 -18.93 46.30
C GLU A 193 3.24 -17.45 46.63
N GLU A 194 3.07 -17.18 47.91
CA GLU A 194 2.71 -15.88 48.49
C GLU A 194 3.93 -14.93 48.51
N LEU A 195 3.72 -13.66 48.17
CA LEU A 195 4.73 -12.60 48.35
C LEU A 195 4.75 -12.09 49.80
N PRO A 196 5.93 -11.74 50.35
CA PRO A 196 6.05 -11.16 51.69
C PRO A 196 5.52 -9.72 51.75
N PRO A 197 4.95 -9.28 52.89
CA PRO A 197 4.40 -7.94 53.04
C PRO A 197 5.45 -6.96 53.59
N GLY A 198 5.41 -5.74 53.07
CA GLY A 198 5.87 -4.54 53.77
C GLY A 198 7.00 -3.80 53.10
N GLU A 199 6.66 -2.78 52.32
CA GLU A 199 7.40 -1.52 52.35
C GLU A 199 6.51 -0.35 51.92
N THR A 200 6.14 0.42 52.93
CA THR A 200 5.31 1.61 52.86
C THR A 200 6.09 2.72 52.16
N THR A 201 5.72 3.08 50.93
CA THR A 201 6.11 4.38 50.35
C THR A 201 4.86 5.16 49.99
N GLN A 202 4.81 6.38 50.51
CA GLN A 202 3.65 7.25 50.64
C GLN A 202 3.03 7.59 49.28
N ARG A 203 1.73 7.33 49.13
CA ARG A 203 0.92 7.80 48.00
C ARG A 203 0.74 9.31 48.08
N THR A 204 1.54 10.10 47.37
CA THR A 204 1.01 11.33 46.76
C THR A 204 0.01 10.90 45.69
N SER A 205 -1.20 11.40 45.78
CA SER A 205 -2.36 10.76 45.19
C SER A 205 -2.33 10.88 43.65
N LEU A 206 -2.37 9.74 42.97
CA LEU A 206 -2.56 9.64 41.52
C LEU A 206 -3.74 10.50 41.01
N ALA A 207 -4.72 10.75 41.89
CA ALA A 207 -5.87 11.62 41.65
C ALA A 207 -5.49 13.10 41.42
N GLU A 208 -4.48 13.63 42.11
CA GLU A 208 -4.04 15.02 41.96
C GLU A 208 -3.29 15.25 40.64
N LEU A 209 -2.49 14.27 40.21
CA LEU A 209 -1.78 14.32 38.93
C LEU A 209 -2.74 14.26 37.73
N ILE A 210 -3.84 13.51 37.85
CA ILE A 210 -4.86 13.44 36.79
C ILE A 210 -5.56 14.79 36.65
N ARG A 211 -5.94 15.42 37.76
CA ARG A 211 -6.60 16.74 37.77
C ARG A 211 -5.72 17.84 37.17
N THR A 212 -4.45 17.91 37.57
CA THR A 212 -3.51 18.90 37.01
C THR A 212 -3.32 18.73 35.51
N ARG A 213 -3.29 17.50 35.01
CA ARG A 213 -3.12 17.21 33.58
C ARG A 213 -4.39 17.52 32.76
N GLU A 214 -5.57 17.35 33.35
CA GLU A 214 -6.84 17.73 32.71
C GLU A 214 -7.04 19.25 32.66
N GLU A 215 -6.65 19.98 33.71
CA GLU A 215 -6.67 21.45 33.73
C GLU A 215 -5.71 22.04 32.69
N GLN A 216 -4.50 21.48 32.56
CA GLN A 216 -3.55 21.88 31.53
C GLN A 216 -4.08 21.63 30.11
N ARG A 217 -4.78 20.50 29.88
CA ARG A 217 -5.42 20.22 28.58
C ARG A 217 -6.58 21.18 28.29
N LYS A 218 -7.35 21.56 29.31
CA LYS A 218 -8.46 22.50 29.17
C LYS A 218 -7.96 23.90 28.86
N GLN A 219 -6.92 24.37 29.55
CA GLN A 219 -6.26 25.65 29.26
C GLN A 219 -5.63 25.69 27.87
N LYS A 220 -4.96 24.61 27.43
CA LYS A 220 -4.39 24.52 26.07
C LYS A 220 -5.47 24.53 24.99
N ARG A 221 -6.64 23.95 25.27
CA ARG A 221 -7.80 23.92 24.36
C ARG A 221 -8.53 25.27 24.31
N GLU A 222 -8.59 26.00 25.42
CA GLU A 222 -9.12 27.36 25.49
C GLU A 222 -8.18 28.37 24.78
N GLN A 223 -6.86 28.21 24.89
CA GLN A 223 -5.88 29.01 24.14
C GLN A 223 -5.91 28.73 22.63
N ALA A 224 -6.17 27.48 22.21
CA ALA A 224 -6.33 27.13 20.80
C ALA A 224 -7.63 27.66 20.18
N ALA A 225 -8.68 27.88 20.99
CA ALA A 225 -9.96 28.42 20.54
C ALA A 225 -9.96 29.96 20.36
N ALA A 226 -8.95 30.67 20.89
CA ALA A 226 -8.88 32.13 20.88
C ALA A 226 -8.10 32.74 19.69
N LYS A 227 -7.56 31.92 18.78
CA LYS A 227 -6.81 32.40 17.61
C LYS A 227 -7.73 32.49 16.38
N PRO A 228 -7.94 33.67 15.76
CA PRO A 228 -8.84 33.81 14.62
C PRO A 228 -8.29 33.09 13.38
N LYS A 229 -9.15 32.30 12.71
CA LYS A 229 -8.86 31.66 11.40
C LYS A 229 -8.71 32.75 10.33
N PRO A 230 -7.66 32.74 9.48
CA PRO A 230 -7.67 33.54 8.27
C PRO A 230 -8.71 33.00 7.28
N ALA A 231 -9.41 33.94 6.64
CA ALA A 231 -10.56 33.71 5.78
C ALA A 231 -10.21 32.92 4.51
N SER A 232 -11.23 32.19 4.03
CA SER A 232 -11.30 31.50 2.75
C SER A 232 -10.99 32.40 1.56
N GLY A 233 -9.97 32.03 0.78
CA GLY A 233 -9.84 32.41 -0.63
C GLY A 233 -10.03 31.16 -1.47
N GLY A 234 -11.22 30.98 -2.03
CA GLY A 234 -11.51 29.88 -2.94
C GLY A 234 -10.79 30.09 -4.28
N GLY A 235 -9.86 29.19 -4.61
CA GLY A 235 -9.22 29.12 -5.90
C GLY A 235 -9.18 27.67 -6.37
N VAL A 236 -9.74 27.41 -7.55
CA VAL A 236 -9.70 26.10 -8.25
C VAL A 236 -8.26 25.59 -8.50
N LEU A 237 -7.24 26.42 -8.22
CA LEU A 237 -5.83 26.04 -8.25
C LEU A 237 -5.36 25.27 -7.00
N ASP A 238 -5.91 25.50 -5.81
CA ASP A 238 -5.45 24.83 -4.59
C ASP A 238 -5.87 23.34 -4.54
N ASP A 239 -6.97 23.00 -5.24
CA ASP A 239 -7.42 21.62 -5.43
C ASP A 239 -6.56 20.84 -6.46
N LEU A 240 -5.72 21.53 -7.25
CA LEU A 240 -4.85 20.90 -8.25
C LEU A 240 -3.49 20.49 -7.68
N ASP A 241 -3.02 21.15 -6.62
CA ASP A 241 -1.85 20.72 -5.85
C ASP A 241 -2.11 19.38 -5.12
N TYR A 242 -3.36 19.07 -4.82
CA TYR A 242 -3.77 17.76 -4.30
C TYR A 242 -3.70 16.64 -5.36
N LEU A 243 -3.70 16.99 -6.66
CA LEU A 243 -3.74 16.02 -7.77
C LEU A 243 -2.35 15.70 -8.35
N PHE A 244 -1.34 16.54 -8.07
CA PHE A 244 0.04 16.40 -8.56
C PHE A 244 1.07 16.19 -7.44
N GLY A 245 0.76 15.31 -6.48
CA GLY A 245 1.71 14.48 -5.73
C GLY A 245 3.16 14.96 -5.60
N GLN A 246 3.42 16.15 -5.09
CA GLN A 246 4.44 16.24 -4.06
C GLN A 246 3.79 15.70 -2.80
N ALA A 247 4.45 14.73 -2.17
CA ALA A 247 4.02 14.16 -0.90
C ALA A 247 3.78 15.31 0.08
N ARG A 248 2.52 15.74 0.20
CA ARG A 248 2.04 16.29 1.45
C ARG A 248 2.14 15.11 2.39
N GLU A 249 3.17 15.15 3.23
CA GLU A 249 3.18 14.38 4.45
C GLU A 249 1.81 14.61 5.09
N ASP A 250 0.97 13.56 5.10
CA ASP A 250 -0.35 13.64 5.71
C ASP A 250 -0.12 14.20 7.12
N PRO A 251 -0.73 15.33 7.51
CA PRO A 251 -0.52 15.91 8.84
C PRO A 251 -0.82 14.87 9.93
N ASP A 252 -1.77 13.97 9.67
CA ASP A 252 -2.09 12.84 10.54
C ASP A 252 -0.95 11.80 10.64
N ARG A 253 -0.17 11.59 9.57
CA ARG A 253 0.97 10.67 9.54
C ARG A 253 2.19 11.27 10.23
N VAL A 254 2.45 12.57 10.08
CA VAL A 254 3.48 13.27 10.85
C VAL A 254 3.15 13.22 12.33
N GLU A 255 1.89 13.52 12.69
CA GLU A 255 1.44 13.47 14.08
C GLU A 255 1.48 12.03 14.65
N GLU A 256 1.20 11.01 13.83
CA GLU A 256 1.35 9.60 14.21
C GLU A 256 2.82 9.18 14.39
N LEU A 257 3.71 9.65 13.52
CA LEU A 257 5.15 9.42 13.60
C LEU A 257 5.75 10.09 14.82
N GLU A 258 5.37 11.34 15.13
CA GLU A 258 5.77 12.04 16.35
C GLU A 258 5.31 11.29 17.60
N ARG A 259 4.05 10.81 17.62
CA ARG A 259 3.54 10.00 18.74
C ARG A 259 4.33 8.71 18.93
N LYS A 260 4.66 8.01 17.84
CA LYS A 260 5.46 6.78 17.87
C LYS A 260 6.91 7.06 18.31
N PHE A 261 7.50 8.15 17.84
CA PHE A 261 8.84 8.61 18.22
C PHE A 261 8.91 8.92 19.72
N TRP A 262 8.01 9.74 20.25
CA TRP A 262 7.96 10.06 21.68
C TRP A 262 7.65 8.84 22.56
N ALA A 263 6.86 7.88 22.07
CA ALA A 263 6.62 6.61 22.77
C ALA A 263 7.89 5.75 22.82
N LEU A 264 8.65 5.66 21.72
CA LEU A 264 9.91 4.94 21.65
C LEU A 264 10.96 5.57 22.58
N MET A 265 11.09 6.89 22.56
CA MET A 265 12.02 7.62 23.43
C MET A 265 11.70 7.41 24.91
N ARG A 266 10.40 7.39 25.29
CA ARG A 266 9.99 7.07 26.68
C ARG A 266 10.33 5.64 27.09
N ILE A 267 10.26 4.69 26.16
CA ILE A 267 10.65 3.29 26.41
C ILE A 267 12.17 3.17 26.59
N MET A 268 12.96 3.86 25.75
CA MET A 268 14.42 3.86 25.85
C MET A 268 14.92 4.52 27.14
N ALA A 269 14.33 5.64 27.55
CA ALA A 269 14.64 6.29 28.82
C ALA A 269 14.29 5.41 30.04
N ARG A 270 13.12 4.74 30.02
CA ARG A 270 12.74 3.80 31.10
C ARG A 270 13.66 2.58 31.18
N LYS A 271 14.24 2.16 30.05
CA LYS A 271 15.21 1.07 29.98
C LYS A 271 16.65 1.50 30.25
N GLY A 272 16.91 2.78 30.58
CA GLY A 272 18.24 3.30 30.89
C GLY A 272 19.19 3.38 29.68
N LEU A 273 18.65 3.38 28.46
CA LEU A 273 19.42 3.38 27.20
C LEU A 273 19.73 4.79 26.66
N LEU A 274 19.25 5.84 27.33
CA LEU A 274 19.57 7.24 27.05
C LEU A 274 19.78 7.99 28.37
N SER A 275 20.85 8.78 28.46
CA SER A 275 21.10 9.69 29.58
C SER A 275 20.42 11.06 29.36
N ASN A 276 20.04 11.74 30.45
CA ASN A 276 19.42 13.08 30.36
C ASN A 276 20.35 14.14 29.72
N GLU A 277 21.66 13.93 29.77
CA GLU A 277 22.68 14.84 29.21
C GLU A 277 22.83 14.71 27.69
N GLU A 278 22.64 13.50 27.15
CA GLU A 278 22.57 13.27 25.69
C GLU A 278 21.26 13.84 25.11
N PHE A 279 20.16 13.78 25.86
CA PHE A 279 18.86 14.33 25.48
C PHE A 279 18.84 15.86 25.34
N SER A 280 19.63 16.59 26.14
CA SER A 280 19.63 18.06 26.12
C SER A 280 20.47 18.64 24.99
N ARG A 281 21.55 17.96 24.58
CA ARG A 281 22.42 18.42 23.49
C ARG A 281 21.75 18.40 22.11
N GLU A 282 20.98 17.36 21.80
CA GLU A 282 20.35 17.22 20.48
C GLU A 282 19.18 18.21 20.27
N LEU A 283 18.58 18.71 21.35
CA LEU A 283 17.48 19.68 21.33
C LEU A 283 17.96 21.12 21.15
N ASP A 284 19.21 21.41 21.52
CA ASP A 284 19.81 22.75 21.42
C ASP A 284 20.50 22.99 20.05
N ASP A 285 20.94 21.94 19.34
CA ASP A 285 21.66 22.06 18.05
C ASP A 285 20.75 22.42 16.84
N GLU A 286 19.42 22.35 16.95
CA GLU A 286 18.51 22.83 15.88
C GLU A 286 18.22 24.35 15.94
N GLY A 287 18.85 25.07 16.89
CA GLY A 287 18.59 26.48 17.16
C GLY A 287 19.53 27.51 16.50
N GLU A 288 20.71 27.13 15.99
CA GLU A 288 21.78 28.10 15.66
C GLU A 288 22.16 28.26 14.18
N ASP A 289 21.39 27.75 13.20
CA ASP A 289 21.74 27.93 11.77
C ASP A 289 20.80 28.87 10.98
N LYS A 290 20.45 30.01 11.61
CA LYS A 290 19.94 31.20 10.90
C LYS A 290 20.55 32.49 11.44
N GLY A 291 21.75 32.83 10.94
CA GLY A 291 22.32 34.15 11.14
C GLY A 291 23.79 34.28 10.73
N GLY A 292 24.04 34.33 9.41
CA GLY A 292 25.35 34.67 8.83
C GLY A 292 25.27 34.83 7.32
#